data_AF-A0A8J2ILQ3-F1
#
_entry.id   AF-A0A8J2ILQ3-F1
#
_cell.length_a   1.000
_cell.length_b   1.000
_cell.length_c   1.000
_cell.angle_alpha   90.00
_cell.angle_beta   90.00
_cell.angle_gamma   90.00
#
_symmetry.space_group_name_H-M   'P 1'
#
loop_
_entity.id
_entity.type
_entity.pdbx_description
1 polymer ?
#
loop_
_entity_poly.entity_id
_entity_poly.type
_entity_poly.pdbx_seq_one_letter_code
_entity_poly.pdbx_strand_id
1 'polypeptide(L)'
;MTPQRLRRQAQAVCPEPLSMPHRNGSFVIPDSHFSIWVIGQSFTAFDIQSAALSLGFEREAQLLWQDKRYSDSPTNLGAMVCLSMASGMGGREDFMLQLIEDIRAMAARMNLFGTRVSDETLKTFHELPPDKFRASAAAAWGAYGWLTFYSTHYAADPIAYPPSLPIPGDTNRRSGGLVWPPHPVPNYLGQSMTNLYKLWPMIQDFGHVYDFTNPVPLSERVTLSFAESTYQKLLVWATALDLRMKRNEDSLSHVYFFHALYHATIVRLFQPFLYSSAHTRLKSFNSRDCTPASIYMASMRQLKRLLIWYLTKAGRHSDNGWFTVAVLQIMSATLWNTNDPDWKIYFQLCFNFWKEAYIRYRIYLKIARANLYFALQLGVIERDTAVALVNELRAVGAHHVDPESAINSAIADHRMAAKHLTDSRVDTMAKEFADLTLSQHTGDVERNTADGASSKESEVAPSHNWLKTVLN
;
A
#
# COMPACT_ATOMS: atom_id res chain seq x y z
N MET A 1 -4.56 26.11 22.75
CA MET A 1 -4.52 25.01 23.75
C MET A 1 -3.07 24.57 23.89
N THR A 2 -2.53 24.48 25.10
CA THR A 2 -1.12 24.10 25.35
C THR A 2 -0.90 22.59 25.12
N PRO A 3 0.27 22.16 24.62
CA PRO A 3 0.60 20.75 24.32
C PRO A 3 0.37 19.79 25.51
N GLN A 4 0.56 20.27 26.74
CA GLN A 4 0.28 19.50 27.96
C GLN A 4 -1.20 19.17 28.17
N ARG A 5 -2.12 19.99 27.64
CA ARG A 5 -3.58 19.79 27.77
C ARG A 5 -4.09 18.72 26.80
N LEU A 6 -3.52 18.66 25.59
CA LEU A 6 -3.76 17.59 24.61
C LEU A 6 -3.23 16.24 25.12
N ARG A 7 -2.07 16.23 25.78
CA ARG A 7 -1.49 15.04 26.41
C ARG A 7 -2.39 14.44 27.50
N ARG A 8 -3.04 15.29 28.30
CA ARG A 8 -4.00 14.86 29.33
C ARG A 8 -5.33 14.37 28.76
N GLN A 9 -5.79 14.95 27.65
CA GLN A 9 -6.99 14.45 26.96
C GLN A 9 -6.74 13.10 26.28
N ALA A 10 -5.58 12.90 25.66
CA ALA A 10 -5.20 11.60 25.08
C ALA A 10 -5.08 10.49 26.14
N GLN A 11 -4.61 10.82 27.35
CA GLN A 11 -4.57 9.86 28.48
C GLN A 11 -5.94 9.61 29.12
N ALA A 12 -6.88 10.55 29.02
CA ALA A 12 -8.22 10.41 29.58
C ALA A 12 -9.17 9.56 28.71
N VAL A 13 -8.91 9.47 27.40
CA VAL A 13 -9.72 8.68 26.45
C VAL A 13 -9.30 7.21 26.38
N CYS A 14 -8.11 6.86 26.90
CA CYS A 14 -7.63 5.47 27.03
C CYS A 14 -7.33 5.14 28.51
N PRO A 15 -8.33 4.78 29.35
CA PRO A 15 -8.14 4.60 30.78
C PRO A 15 -7.56 3.23 31.17
N GLU A 16 -7.45 2.27 30.25
CA GLU A 16 -6.86 0.95 30.54
C GLU A 16 -5.57 0.73 29.76
N PRO A 17 -4.41 0.62 30.44
CA PRO A 17 -3.23 0.07 29.83
C PRO A 17 -3.46 -1.43 29.62
N LEU A 18 -3.40 -1.89 28.37
CA LEU A 18 -3.09 -3.28 28.06
C LEU A 18 -1.91 -3.69 28.94
N SER A 19 -2.18 -4.55 29.92
CA SER A 19 -1.24 -5.02 30.93
C SER A 19 -0.03 -5.69 30.27
N MET A 20 1.00 -4.89 29.98
CA MET A 20 2.32 -5.33 29.57
C MET A 20 3.14 -5.57 30.85
N PRO A 21 3.71 -6.77 31.05
CA PRO A 21 4.53 -7.02 32.22
C PRO A 21 5.81 -6.17 32.18
N HIS A 22 5.97 -5.33 33.20
CA HIS A 22 7.21 -4.59 33.49
C HIS A 22 8.40 -5.55 33.60
N ARG A 23 9.40 -5.41 32.71
CA ARG A 23 10.79 -5.75 33.00
C ARG A 23 11.75 -4.94 32.11
N ASN A 24 12.70 -4.31 32.78
CA ASN A 24 13.74 -3.39 32.32
C ASN A 24 14.32 -3.67 30.91
N GLY A 25 14.29 -2.65 30.06
CA GLY A 25 14.86 -2.67 28.71
C GLY A 25 14.11 -1.70 27.81
N SER A 26 14.17 -0.41 28.11
CA SER A 26 13.48 0.67 27.38
C SER A 26 13.96 0.76 25.93
N PHE A 27 13.26 0.10 25.02
CA PHE A 27 13.24 0.46 23.60
C PHE A 27 12.29 1.64 23.46
N VAL A 28 12.86 2.83 23.33
CA VAL A 28 12.11 4.08 23.10
C VAL A 28 11.46 3.96 21.72
N ILE A 29 10.13 3.76 21.70
CA ILE A 29 9.31 4.08 20.53
C ILE A 29 9.66 5.54 20.19
N PRO A 30 10.05 5.86 18.94
CA PRO A 30 10.52 7.20 18.60
C PRO A 30 9.46 8.23 19.03
N ASP A 31 9.94 9.36 19.56
CA ASP A 31 9.15 10.40 20.22
C ASP A 31 7.76 10.60 19.60
N SER A 32 6.79 10.66 20.50
CA SER A 32 5.46 10.06 20.41
C SER A 32 4.48 10.61 19.38
N HIS A 33 4.80 11.58 18.53
CA HIS A 33 3.77 12.27 17.74
C HIS A 33 3.52 11.65 16.35
N PHE A 34 4.56 11.10 15.69
CA PHE A 34 4.45 10.52 14.34
C PHE A 34 3.79 9.15 14.32
N SER A 35 4.10 8.30 15.31
CA SER A 35 3.47 7.00 15.50
C SER A 35 2.02 7.14 15.96
N ILE A 36 1.74 8.08 16.87
CA ILE A 36 0.37 8.40 17.30
C ILE A 36 -0.47 8.95 16.14
N TRP A 37 0.12 9.67 15.18
CA TRP A 37 -0.61 10.15 14.02
C TRP A 37 -1.08 9.02 13.07
N VAL A 38 -0.18 8.09 12.71
CA VAL A 38 -0.54 6.90 11.92
C VAL A 38 -1.60 6.08 12.64
N ILE A 39 -1.47 5.94 13.96
CA ILE A 39 -2.45 5.26 14.81
C ILE A 39 -3.77 6.03 14.83
N GLY A 40 -3.75 7.35 14.94
CA GLY A 40 -4.93 8.22 15.00
C GLY A 40 -5.77 8.20 13.73
N GLN A 41 -5.14 8.20 12.55
CA GLN A 41 -5.85 8.08 11.28
C GLN A 41 -6.55 6.71 11.16
N SER A 42 -5.85 5.63 11.49
CA SER A 42 -6.43 4.28 11.52
C SER A 42 -7.53 4.13 12.59
N PHE A 43 -7.41 4.87 13.70
CA PHE A 43 -8.35 4.84 14.83
C PHE A 43 -9.70 5.50 14.50
N THR A 44 -9.78 6.30 13.43
CA THR A 44 -11.04 6.96 12.99
C THR A 44 -12.16 5.96 12.72
N ALA A 45 -11.82 4.71 12.42
CA ALA A 45 -12.81 3.67 12.22
C ALA A 45 -13.44 3.12 13.51
N PHE A 46 -12.85 3.42 14.66
CA PHE A 46 -13.35 3.08 15.98
C PHE A 46 -14.04 4.29 16.60
N ASP A 47 -13.41 5.46 16.49
CA ASP A 47 -13.92 6.73 16.98
C ASP A 47 -13.68 7.84 15.96
N ILE A 48 -14.75 8.29 15.31
CA ILE A 48 -14.70 9.36 14.30
C ILE A 48 -14.11 10.66 14.88
N GLN A 49 -14.22 10.89 16.20
CA GLN A 49 -13.65 12.07 16.84
C GLN A 49 -12.12 12.09 16.80
N SER A 50 -11.46 10.94 16.57
CA SER A 50 -10.01 10.87 16.39
C SER A 50 -9.53 11.50 15.07
N ALA A 51 -10.43 11.76 14.11
CA ALA A 51 -10.10 12.46 12.88
C ALA A 51 -9.53 13.86 13.17
N ALA A 52 -10.14 14.60 14.11
CA ALA A 52 -9.68 15.93 14.51
C ALA A 52 -8.29 15.89 15.18
N LEU A 53 -8.03 14.86 16.00
CA LEU A 53 -6.73 14.63 16.63
C LEU A 53 -5.65 14.33 15.58
N SER A 54 -6.01 13.55 14.56
CA SER A 54 -5.11 13.22 13.45
C SER A 54 -4.66 14.48 12.70
N LEU A 55 -5.56 15.41 12.42
CA LEU A 55 -5.19 16.69 11.79
C LEU A 55 -4.28 17.54 12.70
N GLY A 56 -4.48 17.50 14.02
CA GLY A 56 -3.61 18.17 14.99
C GLY A 56 -2.19 17.62 14.98
N PHE A 57 -2.04 16.30 15.08
CA PHE A 57 -0.72 15.64 15.06
C PHE A 57 -0.01 15.80 13.73
N GLU A 58 -0.75 15.84 12.62
CA GLU A 58 -0.21 16.08 11.29
C GLU A 58 0.51 17.44 11.20
N ARG A 59 -0.11 18.50 11.71
CA ARG A 59 0.49 19.85 11.72
C ARG A 59 1.74 19.90 12.59
N GLU A 60 1.71 19.27 13.76
CA GLU A 60 2.87 19.18 14.64
C GLU A 60 4.01 18.40 14.00
N ALA A 61 3.71 17.26 13.37
CA ALA A 61 4.66 16.45 12.62
C ALA A 61 5.30 17.22 11.46
N GLN A 62 4.53 18.06 10.76
CA GLN A 62 5.05 18.95 9.71
C GLN A 62 6.03 19.99 10.25
N LEU A 63 5.71 20.64 11.37
CA LEU A 63 6.61 21.61 12.01
C LEU A 63 7.91 20.95 12.46
N LEU A 64 7.83 19.76 13.06
CA LEU A 64 8.99 18.98 13.46
C LEU A 64 9.84 18.56 12.26
N TRP A 65 9.21 18.15 11.16
CA TRP A 65 9.93 17.83 9.92
C TRP A 65 10.69 19.05 9.38
N GLN A 66 10.07 20.23 9.34
CA GLN A 66 10.74 21.45 8.88
C GLN A 66 12.01 21.78 9.68
N ASP A 67 11.96 21.59 11.00
CA ASP A 67 13.11 21.80 11.90
C ASP A 67 14.17 20.69 11.78
N LYS A 68 13.75 19.43 11.58
CA LYS A 68 14.64 18.25 11.69
C LYS A 68 15.06 17.62 10.37
N ARG A 69 14.55 18.06 9.21
CA ARG A 69 14.83 17.42 7.89
C ARG A 69 16.31 17.36 7.48
N TYR A 70 17.14 18.25 8.03
CA TYR A 70 18.59 18.27 7.80
C TYR A 70 19.41 17.69 8.96
N SER A 71 18.75 17.18 10.01
CA SER A 71 19.40 16.52 11.14
C SER A 71 19.45 15.02 10.89
N ASP A 72 20.61 14.53 10.48
CA ASP A 72 20.80 13.13 10.11
C ASP A 72 20.75 12.23 11.36
N SER A 73 19.69 11.41 11.46
CA SER A 73 19.58 10.37 12.48
C SER A 73 18.63 9.26 12.02
N PRO A 74 18.83 8.00 12.49
CA PRO A 74 17.91 6.91 12.16
C PRO A 74 16.47 7.18 12.62
N THR A 75 16.32 7.90 13.74
CA THR A 75 15.02 8.31 14.29
C THR A 75 14.30 9.28 13.35
N ASN A 76 14.99 10.31 12.88
CA ASN A 76 14.40 11.29 11.95
C ASN A 76 14.05 10.63 10.62
N LEU A 77 14.90 9.74 10.10
CA LEU A 77 14.61 8.97 8.89
C LEU A 77 13.34 8.12 9.06
N GLY A 78 13.24 7.36 10.15
CA GLY A 78 12.05 6.57 10.47
C GLY A 78 10.79 7.42 10.64
N ALA A 79 10.90 8.58 11.29
CA ALA A 79 9.80 9.51 11.47
C ALA A 79 9.30 10.08 10.12
N MET A 80 10.21 10.48 9.23
CA MET A 80 9.85 10.94 7.88
C MET A 80 9.16 9.84 7.07
N VAL A 81 9.61 8.59 7.18
CA VAL A 81 8.96 7.44 6.53
C VAL A 81 7.52 7.28 7.01
N CYS A 82 7.27 7.32 8.32
CA CYS A 82 5.92 7.27 8.88
C CYS A 82 5.05 8.46 8.42
N LEU A 83 5.62 9.67 8.42
CA LEU A 83 4.92 10.87 7.96
C LEU A 83 4.59 10.80 6.46
N SER A 84 5.50 10.27 5.65
CA SER A 84 5.31 10.08 4.21
C SER A 84 4.19 9.08 3.94
N MET A 85 4.21 7.92 4.61
CA MET A 85 3.18 6.89 4.52
C MET A 85 1.77 7.43 4.78
N ALA A 86 1.58 8.08 5.92
CA ALA A 86 0.25 8.57 6.26
C ALA A 86 -0.11 9.88 5.54
N SER A 87 0.85 10.64 4.98
CA SER A 87 0.54 11.76 4.08
C SER A 87 0.01 11.25 2.74
N GLY A 88 0.56 10.15 2.24
CA GLY A 88 0.04 9.44 1.07
C GLY A 88 -1.38 8.92 1.32
N MET A 89 -1.62 8.21 2.41
CA MET A 89 -2.98 7.74 2.79
C MET A 89 -3.96 8.87 3.07
N GLY A 90 -3.44 9.97 3.60
CA GLY A 90 -4.14 11.24 3.75
C GLY A 90 -4.23 12.04 2.46
N GLY A 91 -3.93 11.50 1.27
CA GLY A 91 -4.13 12.15 -0.03
C GLY A 91 -3.41 13.49 -0.19
N ARG A 92 -2.25 13.67 0.44
CA ARG A 92 -1.39 14.85 0.28
C ARG A 92 -0.13 14.45 -0.44
N GLU A 93 -0.30 14.07 -1.69
CA GLU A 93 0.79 13.51 -2.49
C GLU A 93 1.95 14.49 -2.67
N ASP A 94 1.69 15.77 -2.96
CA ASP A 94 2.76 16.77 -3.10
C ASP A 94 3.67 16.85 -1.86
N PHE A 95 3.07 16.71 -0.68
CA PHE A 95 3.82 16.70 0.57
C PHE A 95 4.53 15.36 0.79
N MET A 96 3.89 14.24 0.45
CA MET A 96 4.51 12.91 0.46
C MET A 96 5.74 12.86 -0.46
N LEU A 97 5.68 13.48 -1.64
CA LEU A 97 6.78 13.55 -2.61
C LEU A 97 7.98 14.32 -2.03
N GLN A 98 7.75 15.48 -1.42
CA GLN A 98 8.80 16.23 -0.71
C GLN A 98 9.46 15.38 0.38
N LEU A 99 8.66 14.63 1.15
CA LEU A 99 9.19 13.72 2.17
C LEU A 99 10.00 12.58 1.55
N ILE A 100 9.57 12.02 0.42
CA ILE A 100 10.29 10.96 -0.29
C ILE A 100 11.67 11.45 -0.76
N GLU A 101 11.74 12.67 -1.30
CA GLU A 101 13.00 13.30 -1.69
C GLU A 101 13.93 13.48 -0.48
N ASP A 102 13.42 14.01 0.63
CA ASP A 102 14.18 14.18 1.87
C ASP A 102 14.64 12.85 2.49
N ILE A 103 13.79 11.81 2.45
CA ILE A 103 14.13 10.45 2.90
C ILE A 103 15.30 9.90 2.08
N ARG A 104 15.26 10.03 0.75
CA ARG A 104 16.33 9.59 -0.14
C ARG A 104 17.61 10.37 0.14
N ALA A 105 17.52 11.70 0.26
CA ALA A 105 18.67 12.55 0.52
C ALA A 105 19.31 12.23 1.88
N MET A 106 18.52 12.09 2.95
CA MET A 106 19.04 11.73 4.28
C MET A 106 19.67 10.34 4.29
N ALA A 107 19.03 9.34 3.67
CA ALA A 107 19.59 8.00 3.57
C ALA A 107 20.93 7.96 2.84
N ALA A 108 21.08 8.76 1.77
CA ALA A 108 22.31 8.89 1.02
C ALA A 108 23.42 9.57 1.85
N ARG A 109 23.11 10.70 2.53
CA ARG A 109 24.06 11.38 3.44
C ARG A 109 24.55 10.48 4.56
N MET A 110 23.66 9.63 5.08
CA MET A 110 23.97 8.66 6.12
C MET A 110 24.62 7.37 5.59
N ASN A 111 24.84 7.21 4.28
CA ASN A 111 25.36 5.98 3.65
C ASN A 111 24.57 4.72 4.01
N LEU A 112 23.25 4.84 4.16
CA LEU A 112 22.39 3.72 4.53
C LEU A 112 21.96 2.90 3.31
N PHE A 113 21.52 3.57 2.24
CA PHE A 113 21.14 2.97 0.95
C PHE A 113 21.16 4.04 -0.16
N GLY A 114 21.00 3.63 -1.42
CA GLY A 114 20.96 4.52 -2.59
C GLY A 114 22.33 5.00 -3.07
N THR A 115 23.39 4.77 -2.29
CA THR A 115 24.79 5.04 -2.65
C THR A 115 25.64 3.80 -2.45
N ARG A 116 26.76 3.71 -3.18
CA ARG A 116 27.75 2.66 -2.96
C ARG A 116 28.55 2.96 -1.69
N VAL A 117 28.51 2.04 -0.73
CA VAL A 117 29.18 2.19 0.56
C VAL A 117 30.62 1.65 0.48
N SER A 118 31.58 2.37 1.08
CA SER A 118 32.98 1.94 1.16
C SER A 118 33.22 0.99 2.35
N ASP A 119 34.31 0.21 2.30
CA ASP A 119 34.67 -0.71 3.38
C ASP A 119 34.98 0.03 4.69
N GLU A 120 35.53 1.25 4.62
CA GLU A 120 35.78 2.10 5.79
C GLU A 120 34.47 2.52 6.48
N THR A 121 33.45 2.83 5.68
CA THR A 121 32.12 3.20 6.19
C THR A 121 31.45 2.01 6.87
N LEU A 122 31.60 0.81 6.31
CA LEU A 122 31.10 -0.42 6.94
C LEU A 122 31.80 -0.71 8.27
N LYS A 123 33.12 -0.49 8.38
CA LYS A 123 33.85 -0.59 9.65
C LYS A 123 33.33 0.41 10.68
N THR A 124 33.06 1.64 10.26
CA THR A 124 32.47 2.67 11.13
C THR A 124 31.11 2.25 11.68
N PHE A 125 30.27 1.64 10.84
CA PHE A 125 29.00 1.08 11.30
C PHE A 125 29.16 -0.11 12.25
N HIS A 126 30.19 -0.93 12.05
CA HIS A 126 30.47 -2.11 12.88
C HIS A 126 30.92 -1.72 14.29
N GLU A 127 31.62 -0.59 14.41
CA GLU A 127 32.08 -0.02 15.69
C GLU A 127 30.96 0.71 16.48
N LEU A 128 29.77 0.89 15.89
CA LEU A 128 28.66 1.55 16.58
C LEU A 128 28.19 0.75 17.80
N PRO A 129 27.72 1.44 18.87
CA PRO A 129 26.99 0.80 19.95
C PRO A 129 25.82 -0.03 19.42
N PRO A 130 25.53 -1.22 20.00
CA PRO A 130 24.51 -2.14 19.48
C PRO A 130 23.14 -1.49 19.25
N ASP A 131 22.72 -0.58 20.12
CA ASP A 131 21.41 0.09 20.02
C ASP A 131 21.35 1.03 18.82
N LYS A 132 22.42 1.81 18.60
CA LYS A 132 22.54 2.71 17.45
C LYS A 132 22.60 1.93 16.14
N PHE A 133 23.37 0.85 16.12
CA PHE A 133 23.44 -0.06 14.98
C PHE A 133 22.06 -0.65 14.63
N ARG A 134 21.33 -1.19 15.62
CA ARG A 134 19.98 -1.74 15.40
C ARG A 134 19.02 -0.69 14.87
N ALA A 135 19.06 0.52 15.42
CA ALA A 135 18.25 1.63 14.95
C ALA A 135 18.57 2.00 13.50
N SER A 136 19.86 2.10 13.13
CA SER A 136 20.29 2.38 11.75
C SER A 136 19.85 1.29 10.78
N ALA A 137 20.01 0.01 11.14
CA ALA A 137 19.58 -1.10 10.30
C ALA A 137 18.06 -1.11 10.10
N ALA A 138 17.29 -0.93 11.19
CA ALA A 138 15.82 -0.88 11.11
C ALA A 138 15.32 0.32 10.28
N ALA A 139 15.91 1.50 10.46
CA ALA A 139 15.56 2.69 9.70
C ALA A 139 15.90 2.54 8.21
N ALA A 140 17.08 2.00 7.88
CA ALA A 140 17.51 1.77 6.50
C ALA A 140 16.58 0.81 5.76
N TRP A 141 16.31 -0.36 6.34
CA TRP A 141 15.43 -1.37 5.73
C TRP A 141 13.95 -0.94 5.71
N GLY A 142 13.49 -0.22 6.73
CA GLY A 142 12.16 0.37 6.77
C GLY A 142 11.95 1.42 5.68
N ALA A 143 12.88 2.37 5.54
CA ALA A 143 12.83 3.40 4.51
C ALA A 143 12.95 2.81 3.10
N TYR A 144 13.88 1.89 2.89
CA TYR A 144 14.02 1.18 1.61
C TYR A 144 12.75 0.41 1.23
N GLY A 145 12.14 -0.28 2.21
CA GLY A 145 10.87 -0.99 2.01
C GLY A 145 9.73 -0.05 1.63
N TRP A 146 9.58 1.08 2.33
CA TRP A 146 8.56 2.08 2.02
C TRP A 146 8.72 2.63 0.59
N LEU A 147 9.92 3.09 0.24
CA LEU A 147 10.20 3.63 -1.08
C LEU A 147 10.02 2.59 -2.19
N THR A 148 10.32 1.31 -1.90
CA THR A 148 10.07 0.20 -2.82
C THR A 148 8.58 -0.06 -2.99
N PHE A 149 7.82 -0.08 -1.90
CA PHE A 149 6.37 -0.20 -1.97
C PHE A 149 5.76 0.94 -2.79
N TYR A 150 6.22 2.17 -2.57
CA TYR A 150 5.81 3.34 -3.34
C TYR A 150 6.08 3.16 -4.84
N SER A 151 7.30 2.77 -5.25
CA SER A 151 7.63 2.57 -6.67
C SER A 151 6.88 1.41 -7.35
N THR A 152 6.22 0.53 -6.58
CA THR A 152 5.32 -0.48 -7.18
C THR A 152 3.97 0.06 -7.60
N HIS A 153 3.53 1.21 -7.08
CA HIS A 153 2.21 1.78 -7.36
C HIS A 153 2.28 3.12 -8.09
N TYR A 154 3.39 3.82 -7.95
CA TYR A 154 3.65 5.10 -8.56
C TYR A 154 4.77 4.94 -9.58
N ALA A 155 4.71 5.72 -10.66
CA ALA A 155 5.83 5.85 -11.58
C ALA A 155 6.93 6.65 -10.87
N ALA A 156 7.84 5.94 -10.20
CA ALA A 156 8.86 6.53 -9.35
C ALA A 156 10.21 5.86 -9.57
N ASP A 157 11.28 6.64 -9.39
CA ASP A 157 12.64 6.19 -9.63
C ASP A 157 13.01 5.00 -8.73
N PRO A 158 13.41 3.87 -9.32
CA PRO A 158 13.96 2.76 -8.58
C PRO A 158 15.18 3.14 -7.74
N ILE A 159 15.46 2.36 -6.70
CA ILE A 159 16.64 2.57 -5.84
C ILE A 159 17.78 1.69 -6.34
N ALA A 160 18.89 2.30 -6.73
CA ALA A 160 20.03 1.59 -7.33
C ALA A 160 20.75 0.65 -6.35
N TYR A 161 20.95 1.08 -5.10
CA TYR A 161 21.70 0.31 -4.10
C TYR A 161 20.83 0.01 -2.88
N PRO A 162 20.62 -1.26 -2.51
CA PRO A 162 19.89 -1.63 -1.31
C PRO A 162 20.69 -1.30 -0.03
N PRO A 163 20.08 -1.42 1.16
CA PRO A 163 20.79 -1.19 2.41
C PRO A 163 22.02 -2.09 2.55
N SER A 164 23.14 -1.49 2.96
CA SER A 164 24.40 -2.23 3.16
C SER A 164 24.50 -2.91 4.53
N LEU A 165 23.67 -2.46 5.48
CA LEU A 165 23.52 -3.04 6.81
C LEU A 165 22.73 -4.37 6.75
N PRO A 166 22.99 -5.34 7.64
CA PRO A 166 22.28 -6.61 7.62
C PRO A 166 20.79 -6.44 7.94
N ILE A 167 19.99 -7.40 7.46
CA ILE A 167 18.53 -7.40 7.64
C ILE A 167 18.17 -7.61 9.11
N PRO A 168 17.38 -6.71 9.73
CA PRO A 168 16.88 -6.89 11.09
C PRO A 168 16.24 -8.27 11.33
N GLY A 169 16.66 -8.98 12.38
CA GLY A 169 16.17 -10.32 12.72
C GLY A 169 16.73 -11.47 11.88
N ASP A 170 17.63 -11.23 10.93
CA ASP A 170 18.18 -12.30 10.10
C ASP A 170 19.32 -13.07 10.80
N THR A 171 19.40 -14.38 10.52
CA THR A 171 20.48 -15.24 11.01
C THR A 171 21.75 -15.09 10.19
N ASN A 172 21.62 -14.71 8.91
CA ASN A 172 22.76 -14.38 8.07
C ASN A 172 23.28 -12.97 8.39
N ARG A 173 24.30 -12.92 9.25
CA ARG A 173 24.89 -11.68 9.77
C ARG A 173 26.16 -11.28 9.03
N ARG A 174 26.29 -11.58 7.73
CA ARG A 174 27.48 -11.25 6.94
C ARG A 174 27.18 -10.22 5.85
N SER A 175 27.93 -9.13 5.84
CA SER A 175 27.92 -8.13 4.76
C SER A 175 29.29 -7.45 4.69
N GLY A 176 29.80 -7.20 3.47
CA GLY A 176 31.10 -6.55 3.25
C GLY A 176 32.28 -7.25 3.93
N GLY A 177 32.27 -8.59 4.00
CA GLY A 177 33.31 -9.37 4.69
C GLY A 177 33.26 -9.31 6.23
N LEU A 178 32.37 -8.51 6.82
CA LEU A 178 32.21 -8.37 8.27
C LEU A 178 31.13 -9.33 8.81
N VAL A 179 31.30 -9.74 10.07
CA VAL A 179 30.28 -10.46 10.85
C VAL A 179 29.65 -9.50 11.86
N TRP A 180 28.35 -9.25 11.70
CA TRP A 180 27.59 -8.29 12.49
C TRP A 180 27.12 -8.86 13.83
N PRO A 181 26.97 -8.02 14.87
CA PRO A 181 26.42 -8.44 16.15
C PRO A 181 24.98 -8.96 15.98
N PRO A 182 24.49 -9.85 16.87
CA PRO A 182 23.09 -10.29 16.86
C PRO A 182 22.14 -9.10 17.00
N HIS A 183 21.07 -9.10 16.20
CA HIS A 183 20.10 -8.01 16.14
C HIS A 183 18.67 -8.57 16.06
N PRO A 184 18.19 -9.20 17.14
CA PRO A 184 16.85 -9.79 17.17
C PRO A 184 15.78 -8.71 17.03
N VAL A 185 14.66 -9.08 16.41
CA VAL A 185 13.45 -8.26 16.35
C VAL A 185 12.54 -8.56 17.55
N PRO A 186 11.74 -7.60 18.03
CA PRO A 186 10.75 -7.83 19.08
C PRO A 186 9.83 -9.02 18.77
N ASN A 187 9.53 -9.84 19.78
CA ASN A 187 8.73 -11.07 19.60
C ASN A 187 7.36 -10.83 18.94
N TYR A 188 6.73 -9.69 19.20
CA TYR A 188 5.42 -9.35 18.63
C TYR A 188 5.46 -9.05 17.12
N LEU A 189 6.61 -8.65 16.57
CA LEU A 189 6.81 -8.47 15.13
C LEU A 189 7.08 -9.82 14.43
N GLY A 190 7.34 -10.89 15.21
CA GLY A 190 7.67 -12.20 14.70
C GLY A 190 8.83 -12.15 13.70
N GLN A 191 8.68 -12.82 12.56
CA GLN A 191 9.65 -12.76 11.45
C GLN A 191 9.09 -12.02 10.22
N SER A 192 7.93 -11.37 10.34
CA SER A 192 7.24 -10.81 9.17
C SER A 192 8.02 -9.66 8.53
N MET A 193 8.58 -8.77 9.35
CA MET A 193 9.43 -7.68 8.88
C MET A 193 10.73 -8.19 8.24
N THR A 194 11.41 -9.16 8.88
CA THR A 194 12.61 -9.80 8.32
C THR A 194 12.35 -10.41 6.94
N ASN A 195 11.22 -11.11 6.78
CA ASN A 195 10.85 -11.70 5.49
C ASN A 195 10.46 -10.65 4.45
N LEU A 196 9.76 -9.57 4.84
CA LEU A 196 9.49 -8.43 3.94
C LEU A 196 10.79 -7.77 3.46
N TYR A 197 11.76 -7.55 4.36
CA TYR A 197 13.05 -6.98 4.00
C TYR A 197 13.82 -7.85 3.00
N LYS A 198 13.67 -9.17 3.04
CA LYS A 198 14.22 -10.08 2.01
C LYS A 198 13.48 -10.00 0.68
N LEU A 199 12.20 -9.61 0.68
CA LEU A 199 11.39 -9.48 -0.53
C LEU A 199 11.65 -8.17 -1.27
N TRP A 200 11.89 -7.06 -0.56
CA TRP A 200 12.03 -5.74 -1.19
C TRP A 200 13.10 -5.65 -2.29
N PRO A 201 14.32 -6.22 -2.11
CA PRO A 201 15.31 -6.21 -3.18
C PRO A 201 14.82 -6.92 -4.45
N MET A 202 14.09 -8.04 -4.32
CA MET A 202 13.53 -8.75 -5.47
C MET A 202 12.48 -7.92 -6.20
N ILE A 203 11.65 -7.19 -5.45
CA ILE A 203 10.66 -6.26 -6.00
C ILE A 203 11.36 -5.08 -6.69
N GLN A 204 12.47 -4.56 -6.16
CA GLN A 204 13.19 -3.48 -6.82
C GLN A 204 13.91 -3.91 -8.09
N ASP A 205 14.60 -5.05 -8.09
CA ASP A 205 15.25 -5.61 -9.27
C ASP A 205 14.24 -5.73 -10.43
N PHE A 206 13.04 -6.21 -10.11
CA PHE A 206 11.90 -6.24 -11.02
C PHE A 206 11.44 -4.83 -11.44
N GLY A 207 11.32 -3.90 -10.48
CA GLY A 207 10.87 -2.52 -10.70
C GLY A 207 11.74 -1.73 -11.68
N HIS A 208 13.07 -1.90 -11.63
CA HIS A 208 14.02 -1.31 -12.59
C HIS A 208 13.70 -1.71 -14.03
N VAL A 209 13.30 -2.97 -14.24
CA VAL A 209 13.00 -3.50 -15.58
C VAL A 209 11.57 -3.16 -16.03
N TYR A 210 10.65 -3.02 -15.08
CA TYR A 210 9.23 -2.74 -15.31
C TYR A 210 8.84 -1.26 -15.12
N ASP A 211 9.81 -0.37 -15.31
CA ASP A 211 9.61 1.08 -15.26
C ASP A 211 8.71 1.54 -16.42
N PHE A 212 7.59 2.19 -16.08
CA PHE A 212 6.63 2.73 -17.05
C PHE A 212 7.01 4.11 -17.59
N THR A 213 8.01 4.78 -17.00
CA THR A 213 8.53 6.07 -17.51
C THR A 213 9.50 5.88 -18.67
N ASN A 214 10.02 4.67 -18.86
CA ASN A 214 10.89 4.34 -19.96
C ASN A 214 10.13 4.41 -21.30
N PRO A 215 10.66 5.13 -22.32
CA PRO A 215 9.99 5.30 -23.60
C PRO A 215 9.90 4.00 -24.43
N VAL A 216 10.72 2.99 -24.14
CA VAL A 216 10.69 1.71 -24.83
C VAL A 216 9.57 0.83 -24.26
N PRO A 217 8.68 0.26 -25.09
CA PRO A 217 7.60 -0.61 -24.63
C PRO A 217 8.08 -1.78 -23.79
N LEU A 218 7.29 -2.18 -22.78
CA LEU A 218 7.61 -3.34 -21.93
C LEU A 218 7.80 -4.63 -22.73
N SER A 219 7.05 -4.83 -23.80
CA SER A 219 7.15 -6.00 -24.68
C SER A 219 8.51 -6.13 -25.38
N GLU A 220 9.24 -5.02 -25.53
CA GLU A 220 10.57 -5.00 -26.17
C GLU A 220 11.70 -5.09 -25.14
N ARG A 221 11.47 -4.63 -23.90
CA ARG A 221 12.46 -4.66 -22.82
C ARG A 221 12.47 -5.95 -22.01
N VAL A 222 11.30 -6.54 -21.82
CA VAL A 222 11.13 -7.65 -20.88
C VAL A 222 11.05 -8.97 -21.62
N THR A 223 12.01 -9.85 -21.34
CA THR A 223 12.04 -11.21 -21.87
C THR A 223 11.34 -12.19 -20.95
N LEU A 224 10.78 -13.26 -21.53
CA LEU A 224 10.19 -14.35 -20.75
C LEU A 224 11.22 -15.02 -19.83
N SER A 225 12.49 -15.12 -20.25
CA SER A 225 13.57 -15.68 -19.44
C SER A 225 13.88 -14.82 -18.20
N PHE A 226 13.82 -13.49 -18.32
CA PHE A 226 13.93 -12.60 -17.17
C PHE A 226 12.79 -12.84 -16.17
N ALA A 227 11.55 -12.87 -16.65
CA ALA A 227 10.38 -13.13 -15.80
C ALA A 227 10.46 -14.50 -15.12
N GLU A 228 10.88 -15.52 -15.87
CA GLU A 228 11.09 -16.87 -15.36
C GLU A 228 12.16 -16.92 -14.24
N SER A 229 13.31 -16.28 -14.45
CA SER A 229 14.38 -16.23 -13.44
C SER A 229 13.96 -15.49 -12.17
N THR A 230 13.17 -14.41 -12.31
CA THR A 230 12.63 -13.64 -11.18
C THR A 230 11.61 -14.47 -10.41
N TYR A 231 10.74 -15.20 -11.12
CA TYR A 231 9.76 -16.10 -10.52
C TYR A 231 10.43 -17.24 -9.73
N GLN A 232 11.54 -17.80 -10.22
CA GLN A 232 12.30 -18.79 -9.46
C GLN A 232 12.84 -18.23 -8.14
N LYS A 233 13.38 -17.01 -8.13
CA LYS A 233 13.83 -16.35 -6.89
C LYS A 233 12.68 -16.19 -5.89
N LEU A 234 11.50 -15.77 -6.38
CA LEU A 234 10.28 -15.64 -5.58
C LEU A 234 9.80 -16.99 -5.01
N LEU A 235 9.90 -18.08 -5.78
CA LEU A 235 9.55 -19.42 -5.29
C LEU A 235 10.54 -19.92 -4.23
N VAL A 236 11.85 -19.76 -4.45
CA VAL A 236 12.89 -20.14 -3.48
C VAL A 236 12.72 -19.35 -2.18
N TRP A 237 12.38 -18.07 -2.28
CA TRP A 237 12.08 -17.26 -1.11
C TRP A 237 10.81 -17.74 -0.39
N ALA A 238 9.76 -18.08 -1.13
CA ALA A 238 8.50 -18.55 -0.55
C ALA A 238 8.63 -19.91 0.16
N THR A 239 9.49 -20.81 -0.34
CA THR A 239 9.75 -22.11 0.31
C THR A 239 10.59 -21.99 1.58
N ALA A 240 11.36 -20.90 1.73
CA ALA A 240 12.19 -20.62 2.90
C ALA A 240 11.43 -19.91 4.04
N LEU A 241 10.11 -19.67 3.88
CA LEU A 241 9.32 -18.96 4.89
C LEU A 241 9.12 -19.77 6.16
N ASP A 242 9.24 -19.08 7.30
CA ASP A 242 8.96 -19.64 8.63
C ASP A 242 7.51 -20.14 8.74
N LEU A 243 7.28 -21.15 9.58
CA LEU A 243 5.94 -21.71 9.82
C LEU A 243 4.93 -20.65 10.27
N ARG A 244 5.36 -19.61 11.00
CA ARG A 244 4.50 -18.49 11.44
C ARG A 244 4.05 -17.57 10.31
N MET A 245 4.72 -17.63 9.15
CA MET A 245 4.34 -16.92 7.94
C MET A 245 3.42 -17.75 7.04
N LYS A 246 3.17 -19.02 7.39
CA LYS A 246 2.18 -19.84 6.68
C LYS A 246 0.78 -19.31 6.97
N ARG A 247 0.02 -19.17 5.89
CA ARG A 247 -1.37 -18.71 5.94
C ARG A 247 -2.25 -19.77 6.62
N ASN A 248 -3.01 -19.35 7.62
CA ASN A 248 -4.05 -20.10 8.32
C ASN A 248 -5.21 -19.15 8.73
N GLU A 249 -6.28 -19.69 9.29
CA GLU A 249 -7.46 -18.91 9.70
C GLU A 249 -7.13 -17.87 10.79
N ASP A 250 -6.16 -18.17 11.65
CA ASP A 250 -5.71 -17.32 12.75
C ASP A 250 -4.60 -16.33 12.36
N SER A 251 -4.24 -16.24 11.08
CA SER A 251 -3.12 -15.40 10.64
C SER A 251 -3.34 -13.92 10.96
N LEU A 252 -2.28 -13.23 11.38
CA LEU A 252 -2.35 -11.80 11.68
C LEU A 252 -2.44 -10.97 10.38
N SER A 253 -3.00 -9.76 10.44
CA SER A 253 -3.25 -8.90 9.25
C SER A 253 -2.02 -8.65 8.38
N HIS A 254 -0.83 -8.57 8.96
CA HIS A 254 0.42 -8.39 8.22
C HIS A 254 0.82 -9.63 7.40
N VAL A 255 0.40 -10.84 7.80
CA VAL A 255 0.62 -12.07 7.04
C VAL A 255 -0.24 -12.06 5.76
N TYR A 256 -1.49 -11.59 5.84
CA TYR A 256 -2.33 -11.44 4.65
C TYR A 256 -1.76 -10.43 3.66
N PHE A 257 -1.32 -9.27 4.14
CA PHE A 257 -0.67 -8.26 3.30
C PHE A 257 0.58 -8.80 2.62
N PHE A 258 1.40 -9.55 3.35
CA PHE A 258 2.58 -10.18 2.81
C PHE A 258 2.26 -11.12 1.64
N HIS A 259 1.28 -12.01 1.80
CA HIS A 259 0.85 -12.92 0.73
C HIS A 259 0.19 -12.18 -0.43
N ALA A 260 -0.56 -11.12 -0.15
CA ALA A 260 -1.15 -10.26 -1.16
C ALA A 260 -0.07 -9.56 -2.00
N LEU A 261 0.95 -8.99 -1.37
CA LEU A 261 2.08 -8.38 -2.05
C LEU A 261 2.82 -9.40 -2.91
N TYR A 262 3.13 -10.58 -2.38
CA TYR A 262 3.80 -11.66 -3.10
C TYR A 262 3.06 -12.04 -4.40
N HIS A 263 1.75 -12.31 -4.30
CA HIS A 263 0.96 -12.68 -5.46
C HIS A 263 0.71 -11.51 -6.41
N ALA A 264 0.60 -10.28 -5.91
CA ALA A 264 0.49 -9.08 -6.75
C ALA A 264 1.77 -8.87 -7.57
N THR A 265 2.95 -9.11 -6.98
CA THR A 265 4.23 -9.09 -7.71
C THR A 265 4.26 -10.12 -8.82
N ILE A 266 3.81 -11.36 -8.56
CA ILE A 266 3.77 -12.42 -9.61
C ILE A 266 2.78 -12.07 -10.72
N VAL A 267 1.60 -11.54 -10.37
CA VAL A 267 0.61 -11.07 -11.34
C VAL A 267 1.24 -10.02 -12.26
N ARG A 268 1.90 -9.01 -11.70
CA ARG A 268 2.58 -7.95 -12.48
C ARG A 268 3.72 -8.50 -13.33
N LEU A 269 4.46 -9.49 -12.82
CA LEU A 269 5.58 -10.13 -13.51
C LEU A 269 5.16 -10.90 -14.77
N PHE A 270 3.98 -11.51 -14.78
CA PHE A 270 3.53 -12.30 -15.94
C PHE A 270 2.48 -11.61 -16.82
N GLN A 271 1.93 -10.48 -16.36
CA GLN A 271 0.90 -9.73 -17.08
C GLN A 271 1.29 -9.35 -18.53
N PRO A 272 2.52 -8.92 -18.86
CA PRO A 272 2.89 -8.60 -20.24
C PRO A 272 2.83 -9.79 -21.21
N PHE A 273 2.92 -11.02 -20.71
CA PHE A 273 3.03 -12.23 -21.52
C PHE A 273 1.68 -12.90 -21.81
N LEU A 274 0.56 -12.35 -21.33
CA LEU A 274 -0.76 -12.96 -21.45
C LEU A 274 -1.33 -12.99 -22.88
N TYR A 275 -0.72 -12.26 -23.82
CA TYR A 275 -1.12 -12.28 -25.23
C TYR A 275 -0.17 -13.14 -26.07
N SER A 276 1.06 -12.69 -26.27
CA SER A 276 1.97 -13.29 -27.25
C SER A 276 2.66 -14.59 -26.78
N SER A 277 2.75 -14.81 -25.46
CA SER A 277 3.51 -15.94 -24.89
C SER A 277 2.74 -16.67 -23.79
N ALA A 278 1.41 -16.53 -23.79
CA ALA A 278 0.54 -16.96 -22.70
C ALA A 278 0.70 -18.46 -22.39
N HIS A 279 0.86 -19.26 -23.46
CA HIS A 279 0.97 -20.72 -23.44
C HIS A 279 2.41 -21.20 -23.68
N THR A 280 3.38 -20.30 -23.76
CA THR A 280 4.78 -20.68 -23.92
C THR A 280 5.26 -21.33 -22.62
N ARG A 281 5.75 -22.57 -22.73
CA ARG A 281 6.27 -23.31 -21.58
C ARG A 281 7.55 -22.67 -21.04
N LEU A 282 7.60 -22.45 -19.73
CA LEU A 282 8.80 -22.03 -19.02
C LEU A 282 9.82 -23.17 -18.97
N LYS A 283 11.05 -22.92 -19.43
CA LYS A 283 12.04 -23.98 -19.73
C LYS A 283 12.65 -24.62 -18.50
N SER A 284 12.70 -23.87 -17.41
CA SER A 284 13.33 -24.24 -16.13
C SER A 284 12.39 -25.04 -15.23
N PHE A 285 11.16 -25.30 -15.67
CA PHE A 285 10.17 -26.08 -14.92
C PHE A 285 9.88 -27.41 -15.62
N ASN A 286 9.89 -28.49 -14.84
CA ASN A 286 9.57 -29.83 -15.36
C ASN A 286 8.10 -29.99 -15.72
N SER A 287 7.20 -29.25 -15.06
CA SER A 287 5.78 -29.29 -15.36
C SER A 287 5.49 -28.73 -16.76
N ARG A 288 4.69 -29.46 -17.53
CA ARG A 288 4.24 -29.05 -18.88
C ARG A 288 3.26 -27.88 -18.83
N ASP A 289 2.54 -27.75 -17.73
CA ASP A 289 1.52 -26.72 -17.55
C ASP A 289 2.11 -25.39 -17.06
N CYS A 290 3.41 -25.33 -16.78
CA CYS A 290 4.09 -24.13 -16.31
C CYS A 290 4.23 -23.11 -17.45
N THR A 291 3.18 -22.30 -17.60
CA THR A 291 3.04 -21.25 -18.62
C THR A 291 2.71 -19.91 -17.95
N PRO A 292 3.04 -18.76 -18.57
CA PRO A 292 2.68 -17.44 -18.03
C PRO A 292 1.21 -17.31 -17.63
N ALA A 293 0.29 -17.77 -18.49
CA ALA A 293 -1.14 -17.73 -18.20
C ALA A 293 -1.50 -18.56 -16.96
N SER A 294 -0.96 -19.77 -16.83
CA SER A 294 -1.24 -20.63 -15.67
C SER A 294 -0.76 -20.00 -14.35
N ILE A 295 0.43 -19.39 -14.34
CA ILE A 295 1.04 -18.79 -13.15
C ILE A 295 0.28 -17.52 -12.75
N TYR A 296 -0.03 -16.69 -13.75
CA TYR A 296 -0.87 -15.50 -13.56
C TYR A 296 -2.22 -15.88 -12.96
N MET A 297 -2.92 -16.84 -13.56
CA MET A 297 -4.24 -17.28 -13.10
C MET A 297 -4.19 -17.91 -11.71
N ALA A 298 -3.15 -18.69 -11.40
CA ALA A 298 -2.96 -19.27 -10.07
C ALA A 298 -2.77 -18.18 -9.01
N SER A 299 -1.93 -17.17 -9.28
CA SER A 299 -1.71 -16.06 -8.35
C SER A 299 -2.93 -15.16 -8.22
N MET A 300 -3.63 -14.87 -9.31
CA MET A 300 -4.89 -14.11 -9.28
C MET A 300 -5.97 -14.82 -8.47
N ARG A 301 -6.08 -16.16 -8.58
CA ARG A 301 -6.98 -16.95 -7.74
C ARG A 301 -6.61 -16.88 -6.26
N GLN A 302 -5.32 -16.86 -5.92
CA GLN A 302 -4.89 -16.66 -4.54
C GLN A 302 -5.21 -15.25 -4.04
N LEU A 303 -5.03 -14.20 -4.84
CA LEU A 303 -5.45 -12.84 -4.49
C LEU A 303 -6.95 -12.74 -4.21
N LYS A 304 -7.78 -13.29 -5.11
CA LYS A 304 -9.24 -13.38 -4.93
C LYS A 304 -9.61 -14.09 -3.61
N ARG A 305 -8.97 -15.22 -3.29
CA ARG A 305 -9.17 -15.93 -2.01
C ARG A 305 -8.70 -15.11 -0.79
N LEU A 306 -7.56 -14.44 -0.90
CA LEU A 306 -7.05 -13.57 0.17
C LEU A 306 -7.99 -12.40 0.44
N LEU A 307 -8.57 -11.80 -0.59
CA LEU A 307 -9.57 -10.74 -0.45
C LEU A 307 -10.80 -11.25 0.29
N ILE A 308 -11.34 -12.42 -0.10
CA ILE A 308 -12.47 -13.03 0.59
C ILE A 308 -12.11 -13.25 2.07
N TRP A 309 -10.98 -13.90 2.37
CA TRP A 309 -10.59 -14.16 3.76
C TRP A 309 -10.36 -12.90 4.58
N TYR A 310 -9.71 -11.90 3.98
CA TYR A 310 -9.49 -10.60 4.61
C TYR A 310 -10.83 -9.93 4.96
N LEU A 311 -11.80 -10.04 4.07
CA LEU A 311 -13.15 -9.54 4.29
C LEU A 311 -13.96 -10.45 5.24
N THR A 312 -13.87 -11.77 5.23
CA THR A 312 -14.78 -12.61 6.05
C THR A 312 -14.33 -12.81 7.49
N LYS A 313 -13.10 -12.43 7.85
CA LYS A 313 -12.55 -12.67 9.19
C LYS A 313 -13.24 -11.82 10.27
N ALA A 314 -13.73 -12.47 11.31
CA ALA A 314 -14.34 -11.82 12.49
C ALA A 314 -13.30 -10.99 13.26
N GLY A 315 -13.70 -9.81 13.76
CA GLY A 315 -12.79 -8.87 14.45
C GLY A 315 -12.12 -7.84 13.53
N ARG A 316 -12.76 -7.51 12.39
CA ARG A 316 -12.29 -6.49 11.46
C ARG A 316 -12.05 -5.15 12.18
N HIS A 317 -10.79 -4.78 12.22
CA HIS A 317 -10.38 -3.40 12.03
C HIS A 317 -9.52 -3.44 10.77
N SER A 318 -9.99 -2.83 9.68
CA SER A 318 -9.21 -2.77 8.44
C SER A 318 -8.05 -1.80 8.64
N ASP A 319 -7.07 -2.22 9.42
CA ASP A 319 -5.89 -1.46 9.81
C ASP A 319 -4.88 -1.37 8.66
N ASN A 320 -5.14 -2.09 7.56
CA ASN A 320 -4.18 -2.28 6.50
C ASN A 320 -4.68 -1.76 5.15
N GLY A 321 -4.68 -0.44 5.00
CA GLY A 321 -4.91 0.21 3.69
C GLY A 321 -3.97 -0.29 2.60
N TRP A 322 -2.79 -0.81 2.97
CA TRP A 322 -1.80 -1.35 2.03
C TRP A 322 -2.27 -2.59 1.28
N PHE A 323 -3.33 -3.28 1.75
CA PHE A 323 -3.94 -4.37 1.00
C PHE A 323 -4.54 -3.91 -0.35
N THR A 324 -4.70 -2.60 -0.57
CA THR A 324 -5.19 -2.06 -1.85
C THR A 324 -4.35 -2.48 -3.06
N VAL A 325 -3.08 -2.84 -2.87
CA VAL A 325 -2.22 -3.41 -3.93
C VAL A 325 -2.88 -4.59 -4.62
N ALA A 326 -3.46 -5.51 -3.83
CA ALA A 326 -4.14 -6.68 -4.36
C ALA A 326 -5.51 -6.30 -4.94
N VAL A 327 -6.22 -5.39 -4.29
CA VAL A 327 -7.58 -4.99 -4.69
C VAL A 327 -7.59 -4.31 -6.04
N LEU A 328 -6.62 -3.45 -6.33
CA LEU A 328 -6.45 -2.83 -7.65
C LEU A 328 -6.21 -3.89 -8.74
N GLN A 329 -5.35 -4.88 -8.48
CA GLN A 329 -5.07 -5.97 -9.42
C GLN A 329 -6.30 -6.86 -9.66
N ILE A 330 -7.04 -7.20 -8.60
CA ILE A 330 -8.28 -7.99 -8.69
C ILE A 330 -9.34 -7.19 -9.46
N MET A 331 -9.54 -5.91 -9.15
CA MET A 331 -10.50 -5.06 -9.85
C MET A 331 -10.17 -4.97 -11.34
N SER A 332 -8.92 -4.64 -11.68
CA SER A 332 -8.44 -4.58 -13.06
C SER A 332 -8.72 -5.89 -13.80
N ALA A 333 -8.30 -7.04 -13.25
CA ALA A 333 -8.52 -8.34 -13.89
C ALA A 333 -10.01 -8.71 -14.02
N THR A 334 -10.84 -8.28 -13.07
CA THR A 334 -12.29 -8.49 -13.09
C THR A 334 -12.95 -7.67 -14.20
N LEU A 335 -12.59 -6.40 -14.32
CA LEU A 335 -13.11 -5.50 -15.34
C LEU A 335 -12.68 -5.91 -16.75
N TRP A 336 -11.44 -6.37 -16.92
CA TRP A 336 -10.96 -6.87 -18.21
C TRP A 336 -11.57 -8.23 -18.63
N ASN A 337 -12.22 -8.96 -17.72
CA ASN A 337 -12.81 -10.28 -18.00
C ASN A 337 -14.20 -10.44 -17.35
N THR A 338 -15.17 -9.66 -17.83
CA THR A 338 -16.57 -9.74 -17.39
C THR A 338 -17.35 -10.96 -17.91
N ASN A 339 -16.69 -11.83 -18.67
CA ASN A 339 -17.23 -13.15 -19.01
C ASN A 339 -17.08 -14.17 -17.85
N ASP A 340 -16.24 -13.87 -16.84
CA ASP A 340 -16.14 -14.66 -15.62
C ASP A 340 -17.48 -14.60 -14.86
N PRO A 341 -18.19 -15.71 -14.60
CA PRO A 341 -19.47 -15.72 -13.90
C PRO A 341 -19.46 -14.96 -12.57
N ASP A 342 -18.31 -14.94 -11.89
CA ASP A 342 -18.16 -14.34 -10.57
C ASP A 342 -17.74 -12.85 -10.64
N TRP A 343 -17.66 -12.24 -11.83
CA TRP A 343 -17.09 -10.89 -11.98
C TRP A 343 -17.81 -9.85 -11.12
N LYS A 344 -19.14 -9.91 -11.04
CA LYS A 344 -19.95 -8.99 -10.23
C LYS A 344 -19.63 -9.11 -8.74
N ILE A 345 -19.41 -10.33 -8.26
CA ILE A 345 -19.05 -10.61 -6.86
C ILE A 345 -17.72 -9.95 -6.54
N TYR A 346 -16.68 -10.18 -7.37
CA TYR A 346 -15.36 -9.60 -7.13
C TYR A 346 -15.35 -8.07 -7.30
N PHE A 347 -16.13 -7.52 -8.24
CA PHE A 347 -16.33 -6.09 -8.38
C PHE A 347 -16.89 -5.49 -7.08
N GLN A 348 -17.96 -6.08 -6.53
CA GLN A 348 -18.56 -5.63 -5.27
C GLN A 348 -17.63 -5.80 -4.07
N LEU A 349 -16.90 -6.92 -3.96
CA LEU A 349 -15.92 -7.13 -2.88
C LEU A 349 -14.81 -6.08 -2.90
N CYS A 350 -14.26 -5.77 -4.07
CA CYS A 350 -13.25 -4.72 -4.22
C CYS A 350 -13.81 -3.33 -3.84
N PHE A 351 -15.02 -3.01 -4.32
CA PHE A 351 -15.66 -1.75 -3.99
C PHE A 351 -15.92 -1.60 -2.49
N ASN A 352 -16.44 -2.66 -1.84
CA ASN A 352 -16.71 -2.64 -0.41
C ASN A 352 -15.42 -2.55 0.43
N PHE A 353 -14.32 -3.15 -0.02
CA PHE A 353 -13.02 -2.91 0.60
C PHE A 353 -12.66 -1.40 0.59
N TRP A 354 -12.79 -0.72 -0.56
CA TRP A 354 -12.52 0.71 -0.64
C TRP A 354 -13.52 1.54 0.17
N LYS A 355 -14.78 1.12 0.24
CA LYS A 355 -15.80 1.76 1.08
C LYS A 355 -15.40 1.73 2.56
N GLU A 356 -14.94 0.59 3.06
CA GLU A 356 -14.48 0.46 4.44
C GLU A 356 -13.15 1.19 4.70
N ALA A 357 -12.23 1.15 3.73
CA ALA A 357 -10.96 1.84 3.84
C ALA A 357 -11.13 3.37 3.77
N TYR A 358 -12.12 3.86 3.01
CA TYR A 358 -12.43 5.28 2.88
C TYR A 358 -12.79 5.91 4.21
N ILE A 359 -13.42 5.18 5.15
CA ILE A 359 -13.70 5.71 6.50
C ILE A 359 -12.42 6.25 7.18
N ARG A 360 -11.26 5.65 6.92
CA ARG A 360 -9.98 6.05 7.53
C ARG A 360 -9.17 6.98 6.65
N TYR A 361 -9.16 6.71 5.35
CA TYR A 361 -8.19 7.30 4.43
C TYR A 361 -8.91 7.93 3.24
N ARG A 362 -8.75 9.25 3.09
CA ARG A 362 -9.50 10.00 2.07
C ARG A 362 -9.14 9.63 0.62
N ILE A 363 -7.96 9.04 0.38
CA ILE A 363 -7.53 8.65 -0.99
C ILE A 363 -8.47 7.65 -1.67
N TYR A 364 -9.21 6.85 -0.91
CA TYR A 364 -10.05 5.81 -1.48
C TYR A 364 -11.23 6.36 -2.26
N LEU A 365 -11.62 7.63 -2.06
CA LEU A 365 -12.58 8.31 -2.93
C LEU A 365 -12.09 8.36 -4.38
N LYS A 366 -10.84 8.82 -4.59
CA LYS A 366 -10.24 8.91 -5.92
C LYS A 366 -10.03 7.52 -6.51
N ILE A 367 -9.51 6.57 -5.72
CA ILE A 367 -9.30 5.18 -6.17
C ILE A 367 -10.62 4.55 -6.64
N ALA A 368 -11.69 4.67 -5.86
CA ALA A 368 -12.99 4.11 -6.22
C ALA A 368 -13.55 4.77 -7.49
N ARG A 369 -13.49 6.12 -7.60
CA ARG A 369 -13.93 6.83 -8.81
C ARG A 369 -13.17 6.44 -10.06
N ALA A 370 -11.85 6.33 -9.98
CA ALA A 370 -11.02 5.90 -11.11
C ALA A 370 -11.47 4.52 -11.63
N ASN A 371 -11.75 3.59 -10.73
CA ASN A 371 -12.18 2.24 -11.11
C ASN A 371 -13.65 2.18 -11.57
N LEU A 372 -14.52 3.06 -11.07
CA LEU A 372 -15.88 3.22 -11.59
C LEU A 372 -15.88 3.83 -12.99
N TYR A 373 -15.03 4.84 -13.23
CA TYR A 373 -14.80 5.37 -14.57
C TYR A 373 -14.32 4.28 -15.53
N PHE A 374 -13.36 3.46 -15.08
CA PHE A 374 -12.88 2.35 -15.88
C PHE A 374 -14.01 1.38 -16.25
N ALA A 375 -14.86 1.03 -15.29
CA ALA A 375 -16.02 0.17 -15.52
C ALA A 375 -17.05 0.81 -16.48
N LEU A 376 -17.27 2.13 -16.41
CA LEU A 376 -18.11 2.86 -17.36
C LEU A 376 -17.54 2.84 -18.78
N GLN A 377 -16.23 3.04 -18.93
CA GLN A 377 -15.55 3.00 -20.24
C GLN A 377 -15.66 1.64 -20.91
N LEU A 378 -15.69 0.57 -20.12
CA LEU A 378 -15.91 -0.80 -20.61
C LEU A 378 -17.39 -1.12 -20.85
N GLY A 379 -18.32 -0.24 -20.46
CA GLY A 379 -19.76 -0.45 -20.59
C GLY A 379 -20.31 -1.56 -19.67
N VAL A 380 -19.59 -1.91 -18.59
CA VAL A 380 -19.97 -3.04 -17.72
C VAL A 380 -20.87 -2.62 -16.56
N ILE A 381 -20.96 -1.31 -16.31
CA ILE A 381 -21.92 -0.71 -15.39
C ILE A 381 -22.56 0.51 -16.05
N GLU A 382 -23.77 0.84 -15.61
CA GLU A 382 -24.46 2.06 -16.03
C GLU A 382 -24.05 3.26 -15.19
N ARG A 383 -24.24 4.46 -15.74
CA ARG A 383 -23.91 5.73 -15.07
C ARG A 383 -24.62 5.89 -13.74
N ASP A 384 -25.92 5.60 -13.68
CA ASP A 384 -26.73 5.73 -12.46
C ASP A 384 -26.21 4.82 -11.34
N THR A 385 -25.80 3.60 -11.70
CA THR A 385 -25.16 2.68 -10.76
C THR A 385 -23.84 3.25 -10.24
N ALA A 386 -23.01 3.80 -11.12
CA ALA A 386 -21.73 4.39 -10.71
C ALA A 386 -21.91 5.61 -9.79
N VAL A 387 -22.90 6.48 -10.08
CA VAL A 387 -23.25 7.63 -9.24
C VAL A 387 -23.77 7.18 -7.88
N ALA A 388 -24.66 6.18 -7.83
CA ALA A 388 -25.16 5.62 -6.58
C ALA A 388 -24.03 5.08 -5.70
N LEU A 389 -23.08 4.34 -6.26
CA LEU A 389 -21.92 3.83 -5.54
C LEU A 389 -21.04 4.96 -4.99
N VAL A 390 -20.78 6.03 -5.74
CA VAL A 390 -20.04 7.19 -5.22
C VAL A 390 -20.79 7.89 -4.09
N ASN A 391 -22.12 7.95 -4.14
CA ASN A 391 -22.93 8.53 -3.07
C ASN A 391 -22.88 7.68 -1.80
N GLU A 392 -22.91 6.34 -1.92
CA GLU A 392 -22.65 5.45 -0.76
C GLU A 392 -21.28 5.73 -0.13
N LEU A 393 -20.26 5.92 -0.97
CA LEU A 393 -18.91 6.20 -0.50
C LEU A 393 -18.85 7.53 0.25
N ARG A 394 -19.44 8.59 -0.32
CA ARG A 394 -19.54 9.91 0.34
C ARG A 394 -20.29 9.85 1.67
N ALA A 395 -21.35 9.04 1.76
CA ALA A 395 -22.11 8.88 2.99
C ALA A 395 -21.26 8.30 4.13
N VAL A 396 -20.45 7.27 3.87
CA VAL A 396 -19.61 6.64 4.92
C VAL A 396 -18.38 7.47 5.30
N GLY A 397 -17.98 8.43 4.47
CA GLY A 397 -16.83 9.32 4.70
C GLY A 397 -17.19 10.76 4.98
N ALA A 398 -18.41 11.04 5.45
CA ALA A 398 -18.92 12.40 5.67
C ALA A 398 -18.09 13.22 6.66
N HIS A 399 -17.29 12.58 7.51
CA HIS A 399 -16.37 13.24 8.44
C HIS A 399 -15.07 13.73 7.81
N HIS A 400 -14.75 13.34 6.56
CA HIS A 400 -13.55 13.83 5.89
C HIS A 400 -13.68 15.31 5.59
N VAL A 401 -12.66 16.06 6.00
CA VAL A 401 -12.50 17.47 5.63
C VAL A 401 -11.93 17.53 4.22
N ASP A 402 -12.68 18.17 3.32
CA ASP A 402 -12.29 18.41 1.93
C ASP A 402 -11.73 17.14 1.23
N PRO A 403 -12.56 16.09 1.05
CA PRO A 403 -12.11 14.85 0.44
C PRO A 403 -11.78 14.99 -1.06
N GLU A 404 -12.25 16.07 -1.71
CA GLU A 404 -12.06 16.30 -3.14
C GLU A 404 -10.65 16.80 -3.48
N SER A 405 -9.97 17.46 -2.54
CA SER A 405 -8.57 17.88 -2.68
C SER A 405 -7.54 16.77 -2.47
N ALA A 406 -7.99 15.54 -2.18
CA ALA A 406 -7.09 14.39 -2.12
C ALA A 406 -6.45 14.15 -3.50
N ILE A 407 -5.13 14.09 -3.53
CA ILE A 407 -4.32 13.80 -4.73
C ILE A 407 -3.80 12.36 -4.62
N ASN A 408 -3.92 11.60 -5.71
CA ASN A 408 -3.39 10.26 -5.87
C ASN A 408 -3.06 9.95 -7.35
N SER A 409 -1.76 10.00 -7.68
CA SER A 409 -1.20 9.70 -9.00
C SER A 409 -0.82 8.23 -9.19
N ALA A 410 -1.22 7.35 -8.26
CA ALA A 410 -0.98 5.92 -8.38
C ALA A 410 -1.57 5.37 -9.69
N ILE A 411 -0.94 4.32 -10.20
CA ILE A 411 -1.41 3.58 -11.38
C ILE A 411 -2.65 2.78 -10.99
N ALA A 412 -3.80 3.13 -11.56
CA ALA A 412 -5.06 2.42 -11.36
C ALA A 412 -5.03 1.05 -12.08
N ASP A 413 -4.48 1.01 -13.30
CA ASP A 413 -4.41 -0.19 -14.13
C ASP A 413 -3.07 -0.28 -14.87
N HIS A 414 -2.33 -1.36 -14.62
CA HIS A 414 -0.99 -1.56 -15.18
C HIS A 414 -1.01 -1.88 -16.69
N ARG A 415 -2.13 -2.40 -17.21
CA ARG A 415 -2.31 -2.68 -18.64
C ARG A 415 -2.53 -1.41 -19.43
N MET A 416 -3.28 -0.46 -18.86
CA MET A 416 -3.44 0.88 -19.38
C MET A 416 -2.12 1.65 -19.27
N ALA A 417 -1.42 1.54 -18.14
CA ALA A 417 -0.13 2.20 -17.93
C ALA A 417 0.94 1.80 -18.96
N ALA A 418 0.93 0.53 -19.40
CA ALA A 418 1.81 0.02 -20.45
C ALA A 418 1.58 0.68 -21.82
N LYS A 419 0.43 1.32 -22.04
CA LYS A 419 0.07 2.04 -23.28
C LYS A 419 0.16 3.55 -23.11
N HIS A 420 -0.50 4.07 -22.08
CA HIS A 420 -0.59 5.49 -21.77
C HIS A 420 -0.54 5.68 -20.25
N LEU A 421 0.66 6.00 -19.73
CA LEU A 421 0.88 6.14 -18.28
C LEU A 421 -0.03 7.21 -17.67
N THR A 422 -0.13 8.39 -18.28
CA THR A 422 -0.93 9.51 -17.76
C THR A 422 -2.40 9.17 -17.60
N ASP A 423 -2.98 8.47 -18.59
CA ASP A 423 -4.40 8.12 -18.62
C ASP A 423 -4.74 6.97 -17.65
N SER A 424 -3.73 6.23 -17.21
CA SER A 424 -3.87 5.13 -16.23
C SER A 424 -3.82 5.59 -14.77
N ARG A 425 -3.53 6.89 -14.52
CA ARG A 425 -3.42 7.42 -13.16
C ARG A 425 -4.78 7.61 -12.52
N VAL A 426 -4.85 7.30 -11.23
CA VAL A 426 -6.07 7.42 -10.41
C VAL A 426 -6.67 8.82 -10.51
N ASP A 427 -5.89 9.88 -10.33
CA ASP A 427 -6.42 11.25 -10.40
C ASP A 427 -6.97 11.64 -11.78
N THR A 428 -6.27 11.25 -12.86
CA THR A 428 -6.74 11.50 -14.23
C THR A 428 -8.11 10.86 -14.43
N MET A 429 -8.22 9.56 -14.14
CA MET A 429 -9.46 8.81 -14.30
C MET A 429 -10.58 9.30 -13.36
N ALA A 430 -10.24 9.69 -12.13
CA ALA A 430 -11.20 10.22 -11.17
C ALA A 430 -11.72 11.61 -11.58
N LYS A 431 -10.90 12.43 -12.26
CA LYS A 431 -11.31 13.70 -12.84
C LYS A 431 -12.27 13.47 -14.03
N GLU A 432 -11.90 12.59 -14.95
CA GLU A 432 -12.77 12.22 -16.08
C GLU A 432 -14.13 11.69 -15.61
N PHE A 433 -14.16 10.91 -14.51
CA PHE A 433 -15.41 10.51 -13.86
C PHE A 433 -16.27 11.73 -13.47
N ALA A 434 -15.66 12.70 -12.79
CA ALA A 434 -16.37 13.88 -12.30
C ALA A 434 -16.95 14.70 -13.48
N ASP A 435 -16.15 14.90 -14.52
CA ASP A 435 -16.55 15.65 -15.72
C ASP A 435 -17.71 14.96 -16.46
N LEU A 436 -17.70 13.63 -16.56
CA LEU A 436 -18.82 12.84 -17.10
C LEU A 436 -20.11 12.96 -16.28
N THR A 437 -20.01 13.10 -14.96
CA THR A 437 -21.18 13.28 -14.09
C THR A 437 -21.70 14.71 -14.03
N LEU A 438 -20.82 15.71 -14.22
CA LEU A 438 -21.15 17.14 -14.20
C LEU A 438 -21.78 17.61 -15.52
N SER A 439 -21.26 17.17 -16.67
CA SER A 439 -21.74 17.56 -18.00
C SER A 439 -23.22 17.26 -18.26
N GLN A 440 -23.81 16.32 -17.49
CA GLN A 440 -25.24 16.06 -17.51
C GLN A 440 -26.06 16.93 -16.56
N HIS A 441 -25.53 17.39 -15.42
CA HIS A 441 -26.29 18.33 -14.58
C HIS A 441 -26.60 19.62 -15.35
N THR A 442 -25.70 20.06 -16.23
CA THR A 442 -25.94 21.18 -17.14
C THR A 442 -26.95 20.87 -18.26
N GLY A 443 -26.93 19.65 -18.82
CA GLY A 443 -27.90 19.24 -19.84
C GLY A 443 -29.30 18.90 -19.30
N ASP A 444 -29.37 18.46 -18.04
CA ASP A 444 -30.61 18.19 -17.32
C ASP A 444 -31.16 19.46 -16.68
N VAL A 445 -30.34 20.45 -16.30
CA VAL A 445 -30.84 21.79 -15.90
C VAL A 445 -31.45 22.56 -17.08
N GLU A 446 -30.92 22.38 -18.30
CA GLU A 446 -31.57 22.92 -19.52
C GLU A 446 -32.86 22.18 -19.90
N ARG A 447 -33.06 20.92 -19.46
CA ARG A 447 -34.31 20.17 -19.63
C ARG A 447 -35.29 20.31 -18.46
N ASN A 448 -34.81 20.58 -17.25
CA ASN A 448 -35.61 20.59 -16.01
C ASN A 448 -36.08 21.99 -15.59
N THR A 449 -35.95 23.01 -16.44
CA THR A 449 -36.80 24.22 -16.33
C THR A 449 -38.27 23.95 -16.67
N ALA A 450 -38.64 22.71 -16.97
CA ALA A 450 -40.01 22.25 -17.13
C ALA A 450 -40.19 20.88 -16.47
N ASP A 451 -40.13 20.81 -15.14
CA ASP A 451 -41.15 20.12 -14.31
C ASP A 451 -40.70 19.99 -12.84
N GLY A 452 -41.70 20.15 -11.96
CA GLY A 452 -41.53 20.37 -10.53
C GLY A 452 -41.22 19.13 -9.67
N ALA A 453 -40.52 19.45 -8.58
CA ALA A 453 -40.16 18.70 -7.37
C ALA A 453 -40.95 17.45 -6.96
N SER A 454 -40.21 16.45 -6.42
CA SER A 454 -40.58 15.72 -5.21
C SER A 454 -39.37 14.97 -4.63
N SER A 455 -38.90 15.38 -3.45
CA SER A 455 -37.88 14.69 -2.65
C SER A 455 -38.49 13.61 -1.77
N LYS A 456 -37.91 12.41 -1.76
CA LYS A 456 -38.10 11.41 -0.69
C LYS A 456 -36.73 11.01 -0.14
N GLU A 457 -36.56 11.22 1.15
CA GLU A 457 -35.43 10.75 1.95
C GLU A 457 -35.41 9.22 1.98
N SER A 458 -34.24 8.63 1.71
CA SER A 458 -33.99 7.20 1.86
C SER A 458 -33.16 6.97 3.12
N GLU A 459 -33.73 6.24 4.07
CA GLU A 459 -33.04 5.70 5.24
C GLU A 459 -31.88 4.79 4.84
N VAL A 460 -30.72 4.98 5.48
CA VAL A 460 -29.49 4.21 5.26
C VAL A 460 -29.41 3.10 6.31
N ALA A 461 -29.40 1.84 5.87
CA ALA A 461 -29.25 0.68 6.74
C ALA A 461 -27.79 0.47 7.20
N PRO A 462 -27.54 -0.12 8.40
CA PRO A 462 -26.20 -0.24 8.97
C PRO A 462 -25.29 -1.23 8.20
N SER A 463 -24.01 -0.86 8.09
CA SER A 463 -22.95 -1.46 7.25
C SER A 463 -22.50 -2.89 7.58
N HIS A 464 -23.15 -3.61 8.50
CA HIS A 464 -22.66 -4.90 9.00
C HIS A 464 -23.27 -6.15 8.35
N ASN A 465 -24.28 -6.03 7.48
CA ASN A 465 -25.02 -7.20 6.96
C ASN A 465 -24.80 -7.54 5.46
N TRP A 466 -24.03 -6.73 4.73
CA TRP A 466 -23.92 -6.87 3.26
C TRP A 466 -23.18 -8.13 2.81
N LEU A 467 -22.24 -8.64 3.61
CA LEU A 467 -21.51 -9.89 3.30
C LEU A 467 -22.46 -11.10 3.17
N LYS A 468 -23.56 -11.12 3.96
CA LYS A 468 -24.60 -12.16 3.86
C LYS A 468 -25.48 -11.99 2.63
N THR A 469 -25.54 -10.80 2.05
CA THR A 469 -26.31 -10.48 0.84
C THR A 469 -25.52 -10.76 -0.44
N VAL A 470 -24.18 -10.77 -0.37
CA VAL A 470 -23.30 -11.03 -1.52
C VAL A 470 -22.85 -12.51 -1.59
N LEU A 471 -22.83 -13.22 -0.46
CA LEU A 471 -22.41 -14.63 -0.38
C LEU A 471 -23.57 -15.64 -0.31
N ASN A 472 -24.82 -15.16 -0.26
CA ASN A 472 -26.04 -15.94 -0.49
C ASN A 472 -26.65 -15.49 -1.83
#